data_AF-C7RHA3-F1
#
_entry.id   AF-C7RHA3-F1
#
_cell.length_a   1.000
_cell.length_b   1.000
_cell.length_c   1.000
_cell.angle_alpha   90.00
_cell.angle_beta   90.00
_cell.angle_gamma   90.00
#
_symmetry.space_group_name_H-M   'P 1'
#
loop_
_entity.id
_entity.type
_entity.pdbx_description
1 polymer ?
#
loop_
_entity_poly.entity_id
_entity_poly.type
_entity_poly.pdbx_seq_one_letter_code
_entity_poly.pdbx_strand_id
1 'polypeptide(L)'
;MLKKYERLLKAKEKKIYANYKQSYRQLDKDVREILSELESIEGQLNLDDWHRQLLHHKTGVLMSELYTKNHILLSSTFDEIVDTTKNNSLKAFKGHERLVAIAKPINNTNIVNKSIAGLNWADRMKHSSNVLRYDFIRITAGGIEQGDSYSKIANKLADRYMIDVGKANTLARTEGHRIFETTKYETMASVNEEVKLLKTWHSVHDEKVRSSHSSLDGTQIAFDDYFISPSGSKALRPGEFGDPEEDIHCRCYLSYELKGK
;
A
#
# COMPACT_ATOMS: atom_id res chain seq x y z
N MET A 1 2.91 20.14 3.66
CA MET A 1 3.18 19.03 2.72
C MET A 1 2.51 17.74 3.21
N LEU A 2 2.83 17.27 4.42
CA LEU A 2 2.29 16.03 5.02
C LEU A 2 0.76 15.92 4.97
N LYS A 3 0.02 16.92 5.46
CA LYS A 3 -1.46 16.91 5.44
C LYS A 3 -2.07 16.70 4.04
N LYS A 4 -1.43 17.18 2.97
CA LYS A 4 -1.92 17.00 1.59
C LYS A 4 -1.68 15.55 1.14
N TYR A 5 -0.51 15.00 1.45
CA TYR A 5 -0.16 13.60 1.19
C TYR A 5 -1.09 12.63 1.94
N GLU A 6 -1.36 12.86 3.22
CA GLU A 6 -2.26 12.00 4.01
C GLU A 6 -3.70 12.03 3.46
N ARG A 7 -4.18 13.22 3.05
CA ARG A 7 -5.49 13.37 2.40
C ARG A 7 -5.55 12.61 1.07
N LEU A 8 -4.48 12.66 0.28
CA LEU A 8 -4.37 11.94 -0.97
C LEU A 8 -4.49 10.42 -0.72
N LEU A 9 -3.67 9.84 0.16
CA LEU A 9 -3.74 8.42 0.49
C LEU A 9 -5.12 8.00 1.01
N LYS A 10 -5.68 8.77 1.95
CA LYS A 10 -7.01 8.47 2.51
C LYS A 10 -8.11 8.48 1.46
N ALA A 11 -8.01 9.33 0.44
CA ALA A 11 -8.97 9.34 -0.67
C ALA A 11 -8.83 8.07 -1.55
N LYS A 12 -7.62 7.55 -1.73
CA LYS A 12 -7.36 6.36 -2.55
C LYS A 12 -7.72 5.07 -1.81
N GLU A 13 -7.54 5.01 -0.50
CA GLU A 13 -8.04 3.90 0.35
C GLU A 13 -9.56 3.69 0.20
N LYS A 14 -10.32 4.80 0.14
CA LYS A 14 -11.76 4.72 -0.12
C LYS A 14 -12.07 4.13 -1.50
N LYS A 15 -11.24 4.40 -2.51
CA LYS A 15 -11.38 3.82 -3.85
C LYS A 15 -11.00 2.34 -3.87
N ILE A 16 -9.96 1.94 -3.15
CA ILE A 16 -9.61 0.51 -2.94
C ILE A 16 -10.82 -0.21 -2.35
N TYR A 17 -11.37 0.30 -1.24
CA TYR A 17 -12.57 -0.27 -0.64
C TYR A 17 -13.75 -0.37 -1.62
N ALA A 18 -13.97 0.66 -2.45
CA ALA A 18 -15.02 0.64 -3.46
C ALA A 18 -14.81 -0.46 -4.51
N ASN A 19 -13.57 -0.69 -4.96
CA ASN A 19 -13.23 -1.76 -5.90
C ASN A 19 -13.54 -3.14 -5.29
N TYR A 20 -13.13 -3.37 -4.05
CA TYR A 20 -13.43 -4.61 -3.32
C TYR A 20 -14.94 -4.80 -3.10
N LYS A 21 -15.66 -3.74 -2.70
CA LYS A 21 -17.12 -3.78 -2.53
C LYS A 21 -17.84 -4.14 -3.83
N GLN A 22 -17.37 -3.60 -4.96
CA GLN A 22 -17.90 -3.96 -6.28
C GLN A 22 -17.63 -5.43 -6.61
N SER A 23 -16.39 -5.88 -6.40
CA SER A 23 -15.99 -7.27 -6.64
C SER A 23 -16.78 -8.26 -5.78
N TYR A 24 -16.97 -7.97 -4.49
CA TYR A 24 -17.81 -8.77 -3.59
C TYR A 24 -19.26 -8.87 -4.07
N ARG A 25 -19.88 -7.76 -4.45
CA ARG A 25 -21.27 -7.76 -4.96
C ARG A 25 -21.43 -8.66 -6.18
N GLN A 26 -20.44 -8.66 -7.07
CA GLN A 26 -20.48 -9.52 -8.25
C GLN A 26 -20.25 -10.98 -7.88
N LEU A 27 -19.29 -11.28 -7.01
CA LEU A 27 -19.09 -12.66 -6.51
C LEU A 27 -20.35 -13.19 -5.82
N ASP A 28 -21.00 -12.38 -5.00
CA ASP A 28 -22.22 -12.74 -4.30
C ASP A 28 -23.34 -13.13 -5.28
N LYS A 29 -23.50 -12.35 -6.35
CA LYS A 29 -24.44 -12.64 -7.44
C LYS A 29 -24.09 -13.96 -8.13
N ASP A 30 -22.82 -14.14 -8.47
CA ASP A 30 -22.34 -15.34 -9.16
C ASP A 30 -22.54 -16.61 -8.32
N VAL A 31 -22.32 -16.53 -7.00
CA VAL A 31 -22.55 -17.64 -6.07
C VAL A 31 -24.04 -18.00 -5.99
N ARG A 32 -24.94 -16.99 -5.94
CA ARG A 32 -26.39 -17.22 -5.94
C ARG A 32 -26.87 -17.89 -7.22
N GLU A 33 -26.33 -17.48 -8.37
CA GLU A 33 -26.63 -18.08 -9.67
C GLU A 33 -26.24 -19.56 -9.68
N ILE A 34 -25.01 -19.89 -9.27
CA ILE A 34 -24.53 -21.28 -9.19
C ILE A 34 -25.39 -22.12 -8.26
N LEU A 35 -25.73 -21.60 -7.07
CA LEU A 35 -26.58 -22.33 -6.12
C LEU A 35 -27.98 -22.59 -6.67
N SER A 36 -28.58 -21.60 -7.35
CA SER A 36 -29.88 -21.74 -7.99
C SER A 36 -29.88 -22.76 -9.12
N GLU A 37 -28.79 -22.86 -9.89
CA GLU A 37 -28.62 -23.88 -10.93
C GLU A 37 -28.56 -25.28 -10.31
N LEU A 38 -27.78 -25.46 -9.23
CA LEU A 38 -27.70 -26.74 -8.51
C LEU A 38 -29.04 -27.17 -7.93
N GLU A 39 -29.78 -26.27 -7.27
CA GLU A 39 -31.09 -26.55 -6.70
C GLU A 39 -32.15 -26.95 -7.74
N SER A 40 -31.97 -26.53 -9.01
CA SER A 40 -32.87 -26.89 -10.10
C SER A 40 -32.69 -28.32 -10.60
N ILE A 41 -31.59 -28.98 -10.23
CA ILE A 41 -31.25 -30.33 -10.64
C ILE A 41 -31.65 -31.31 -9.53
N GLU A 42 -32.63 -32.17 -9.82
CA GLU A 42 -33.20 -33.10 -8.85
C GLU A 42 -32.12 -34.02 -8.23
N GLY A 43 -31.99 -33.97 -6.90
CA GLY A 43 -31.04 -34.79 -6.14
C GLY A 43 -29.59 -34.30 -6.12
N GLN A 44 -29.25 -33.17 -6.77
CA GLN A 44 -27.89 -32.64 -6.77
C GLN A 44 -27.62 -31.76 -5.54
N LEU A 45 -26.87 -32.30 -4.58
CA LEU A 45 -26.47 -31.60 -3.37
C LEU A 45 -25.02 -31.09 -3.40
N ASN A 46 -24.28 -31.40 -4.47
CA ASN A 46 -22.84 -31.14 -4.58
C ASN A 46 -22.48 -30.48 -5.90
N LEU A 47 -21.38 -29.73 -5.89
CA LEU A 47 -20.78 -29.20 -7.11
C LEU A 47 -20.29 -30.35 -8.00
N ASP A 48 -20.87 -30.48 -9.19
CA ASP A 48 -20.30 -31.27 -10.28
C ASP A 48 -19.11 -30.55 -10.95
N ASP A 49 -18.49 -31.21 -11.92
CA ASP A 49 -17.31 -30.68 -12.63
C ASP A 49 -17.60 -29.36 -13.35
N TRP A 50 -18.81 -29.20 -13.90
CA TRP A 50 -19.20 -27.98 -14.60
C TRP A 50 -19.30 -26.79 -13.65
N HIS A 51 -20.07 -26.93 -12.56
CA HIS A 51 -20.26 -25.85 -11.60
C HIS A 51 -18.96 -25.50 -10.86
N ARG A 52 -18.06 -26.48 -10.66
CA ARG A 52 -16.69 -26.21 -10.18
C ARG A 52 -15.94 -25.33 -11.18
N GLN A 53 -15.88 -25.72 -12.45
CA GLN A 53 -15.19 -24.94 -13.47
C GLN A 53 -15.77 -23.54 -13.61
N LEU A 54 -17.10 -23.41 -13.55
CA LEU A 54 -17.80 -22.13 -13.59
C LEU A 54 -17.42 -21.24 -12.41
N LEU A 55 -17.42 -21.76 -11.17
CA LEU A 55 -16.97 -21.05 -9.97
C LEU A 55 -15.52 -20.57 -10.12
N HIS A 56 -14.63 -21.46 -10.57
CA HIS A 56 -13.22 -21.16 -10.79
C HIS A 56 -13.03 -20.04 -11.83
N HIS A 57 -13.78 -20.10 -12.93
CA HIS A 57 -13.74 -19.10 -13.99
C HIS A 57 -14.27 -17.74 -13.51
N LYS A 58 -15.50 -17.69 -12.99
CA LYS A 58 -16.13 -16.44 -12.50
C LYS A 58 -15.27 -15.78 -11.43
N THR A 59 -14.82 -16.55 -10.42
CA THR A 59 -13.92 -16.03 -9.37
C THR A 59 -12.59 -15.55 -9.96
N GLY A 60 -12.01 -16.29 -10.91
CA GLY A 60 -10.75 -15.91 -11.56
C GLY A 60 -10.82 -14.58 -12.30
N VAL A 61 -11.88 -14.38 -13.10
CA VAL A 61 -12.14 -13.13 -13.82
C VAL A 61 -12.27 -11.97 -12.83
N LEU A 62 -13.10 -12.12 -11.79
CA LEU A 62 -13.32 -11.07 -10.79
C LEU A 62 -12.04 -10.66 -10.06
N MET A 63 -11.21 -11.63 -9.68
CA MET A 63 -9.96 -11.35 -8.97
C MET A 63 -8.93 -10.68 -9.88
N SER A 64 -8.87 -11.08 -11.16
CA SER A 64 -8.03 -10.42 -12.17
C SER A 64 -8.44 -8.96 -12.38
N GLU A 65 -9.74 -8.69 -12.48
CA GLU A 65 -10.27 -7.32 -12.60
C GLU A 65 -9.98 -6.48 -11.36
N LEU A 66 -10.20 -7.04 -10.16
CA LEU A 66 -9.91 -6.37 -8.90
C LEU A 66 -8.43 -6.01 -8.79
N TYR A 67 -7.53 -6.96 -9.09
CA TYR A 67 -6.10 -6.72 -9.15
C TYR A 67 -5.77 -5.59 -10.12
N THR A 68 -6.28 -5.64 -11.35
CA THR A 68 -6.01 -4.66 -12.40
C THR A 68 -6.45 -3.26 -11.99
N LYS A 69 -7.68 -3.11 -11.46
CA LYS A 69 -8.22 -1.84 -10.97
C LYS A 69 -7.36 -1.26 -9.85
N ASN A 70 -6.96 -2.10 -8.88
CA ASN A 70 -6.13 -1.65 -7.76
C ASN A 70 -4.69 -1.34 -8.19
N HIS A 71 -4.13 -2.08 -9.14
CA HIS A 71 -2.81 -1.83 -9.71
C HIS A 71 -2.74 -0.47 -10.39
N ILE A 72 -3.70 -0.17 -11.28
CA ILE A 72 -3.77 1.13 -11.97
C ILE A 72 -3.97 2.27 -10.96
N LEU A 73 -4.85 2.07 -9.98
CA LEU A 73 -5.11 3.06 -8.94
C LEU A 73 -3.85 3.36 -8.11
N LEU A 74 -3.11 2.34 -7.69
CA LEU A 74 -1.92 2.54 -6.87
C LEU A 74 -0.74 3.07 -7.66
N SER A 75 -0.49 2.57 -8.88
CA SER A 75 0.55 3.12 -9.76
C SER A 75 0.37 4.63 -9.95
N SER A 76 -0.83 5.05 -10.38
CA SER A 76 -1.13 6.48 -10.57
C SER A 76 -1.05 7.30 -9.28
N THR A 77 -1.39 6.70 -8.13
CA THR A 77 -1.26 7.35 -6.83
C THR A 77 0.21 7.54 -6.45
N PHE A 78 1.04 6.53 -6.67
CA PHE A 78 2.47 6.57 -6.38
C PHE A 78 3.19 7.57 -7.27
N ASP A 79 2.86 7.64 -8.55
CA ASP A 79 3.37 8.67 -9.47
C ASP A 79 2.96 10.08 -9.00
N GLU A 80 1.70 10.27 -8.62
CA GLU A 80 1.19 11.54 -8.08
C GLU A 80 1.90 11.96 -6.79
N ILE A 81 2.24 10.99 -5.92
CA ILE A 81 3.04 11.23 -4.72
C ILE A 81 4.44 11.68 -5.10
N VAL A 82 5.13 11.01 -6.02
CA VAL A 82 6.48 11.40 -6.45
C VAL A 82 6.46 12.84 -6.98
N ASP A 83 5.58 13.15 -7.93
CA ASP A 83 5.54 14.47 -8.57
C ASP A 83 5.19 15.58 -7.58
N THR A 84 4.17 15.36 -6.75
CA THR A 84 3.75 16.34 -5.74
C THR A 84 4.85 16.57 -4.71
N THR A 85 5.55 15.52 -4.31
CA THR A 85 6.58 15.57 -3.27
C THR A 85 7.84 16.25 -3.76
N LYS A 86 8.33 15.90 -4.95
CA LYS A 86 9.45 16.58 -5.61
C LYS A 86 9.19 18.08 -5.71
N ASN A 87 8.04 18.45 -6.28
CA ASN A 87 7.67 19.86 -6.47
C ASN A 87 7.57 20.63 -5.15
N ASN A 88 7.00 20.03 -4.11
CA ASN A 88 6.89 20.70 -2.81
C ASN A 88 8.23 20.79 -2.08
N SER A 89 9.12 19.81 -2.25
CA SER A 89 10.44 19.79 -1.58
C SER A 89 11.30 20.94 -2.10
N LEU A 90 11.30 21.18 -3.41
CA LEU A 90 12.00 22.31 -4.02
C LEU A 90 11.38 23.66 -3.60
N LYS A 91 10.05 23.74 -3.53
CA LYS A 91 9.35 24.96 -3.08
C LYS A 91 9.59 25.29 -1.60
N ALA A 92 10.00 24.33 -0.77
CA ALA A 92 10.31 24.60 0.63
C ALA A 92 11.53 25.53 0.79
N PHE A 93 12.42 25.58 -0.21
CA PHE A 93 13.58 26.46 -0.26
C PHE A 93 13.30 27.78 -1.01
N LYS A 94 12.07 28.30 -0.94
CA LYS A 94 11.71 29.63 -1.51
C LYS A 94 12.72 30.70 -1.08
N GLY A 95 13.21 31.49 -2.04
CA GLY A 95 14.31 32.44 -1.85
C GLY A 95 15.70 31.90 -2.23
N HIS A 96 15.81 30.60 -2.51
CA HIS A 96 17.01 29.95 -3.03
C HIS A 96 16.76 29.38 -4.43
N GLU A 97 16.37 30.23 -5.39
CA GLU A 97 16.02 29.83 -6.76
C GLU A 97 17.15 29.04 -7.47
N ARG A 98 18.41 29.32 -7.11
CA ARG A 98 19.57 28.54 -7.57
C ARG A 98 19.53 27.08 -7.13
N LEU A 99 18.97 26.74 -5.96
CA LEU A 99 18.84 25.35 -5.50
C LEU A 99 17.79 24.56 -6.29
N VAL A 100 16.75 25.23 -6.80
CA VAL A 100 15.78 24.62 -7.71
C VAL A 100 16.45 24.25 -9.04
N ALA A 101 17.38 25.08 -9.52
CA ALA A 101 18.14 24.81 -10.74
C ALA A 101 19.19 23.69 -10.57
N ILE A 102 19.68 23.47 -9.35
CA ILE A 102 20.67 22.43 -9.01
C ILE A 102 20.04 21.03 -8.96
N ALA A 103 18.75 20.94 -8.60
CA ALA A 103 18.12 19.66 -8.35
C ALA A 103 18.09 18.76 -9.61
N LYS A 104 18.82 17.65 -9.55
CA LYS A 104 18.94 16.70 -10.65
C LYS A 104 17.63 15.91 -10.85
N PRO A 105 17.34 15.42 -12.07
CA PRO A 105 16.24 14.48 -12.28
C PRO A 105 16.39 13.24 -11.39
N ILE A 106 15.31 12.83 -10.75
CA ILE A 106 15.23 11.59 -9.97
C ILE A 106 14.59 10.49 -10.82
N ASN A 107 14.90 9.22 -10.54
CA ASN A 107 14.33 8.09 -11.25
C ASN A 107 13.02 7.64 -10.60
N ASN A 108 11.89 8.19 -11.08
CA ASN A 108 10.54 7.88 -10.56
C ASN A 108 10.26 6.37 -10.56
N THR A 109 10.58 5.67 -11.65
CA THR A 109 10.34 4.22 -11.79
C THR A 109 11.06 3.41 -10.72
N ASN A 110 12.32 3.73 -10.44
CA ASN A 110 13.10 3.05 -9.40
C ASN A 110 12.57 3.35 -8.00
N ILE A 111 12.10 4.58 -7.74
CA ILE A 111 11.50 4.95 -6.45
C ILE A 111 10.21 4.17 -6.22
N VAL A 112 9.32 4.17 -7.21
CA VAL A 112 8.01 3.51 -7.12
C VAL A 112 8.18 2.00 -7.01
N ASN A 113 9.01 1.39 -7.84
CA ASN A 113 9.14 -0.06 -7.96
C ASN A 113 10.31 -0.66 -7.16
N LYS A 114 10.86 0.09 -6.19
CA LYS A 114 11.92 -0.43 -5.31
C LYS A 114 11.48 -1.73 -4.64
N SER A 115 12.33 -2.75 -4.76
CA SER A 115 12.11 -4.05 -4.13
C SER A 115 12.56 -4.01 -2.67
N ILE A 116 11.71 -4.49 -1.77
CA ILE A 116 12.01 -4.69 -0.33
C ILE A 116 11.87 -6.18 -0.04
N ALA A 117 12.97 -6.79 0.43
CA ALA A 117 13.06 -8.24 0.63
C ALA A 117 12.73 -9.06 -0.64
N GLY A 118 13.16 -8.59 -1.81
CA GLY A 118 13.00 -9.29 -3.09
C GLY A 118 11.65 -9.09 -3.79
N LEU A 119 10.70 -8.37 -3.19
CA LEU A 119 9.38 -8.09 -3.78
C LEU A 119 9.08 -6.60 -3.82
N ASN A 120 8.50 -6.12 -4.92
CA ASN A 120 7.91 -4.78 -5.00
C ASN A 120 6.41 -4.80 -4.63
N TRP A 121 5.78 -3.63 -4.62
CA TRP A 121 4.37 -3.47 -4.29
C TRP A 121 3.42 -4.21 -5.25
N ALA A 122 3.74 -4.26 -6.54
CA ALA A 122 2.92 -4.93 -7.55
C ALA A 122 2.98 -6.46 -7.38
N ASP A 123 4.16 -7.01 -7.07
CA ASP A 123 4.33 -8.43 -6.73
C ASP A 123 3.50 -8.82 -5.50
N ARG A 124 3.57 -8.00 -4.45
CA ARG A 124 2.80 -8.18 -3.20
C ARG A 124 1.29 -8.18 -3.47
N MET A 125 0.81 -7.26 -4.31
CA MET A 125 -0.60 -7.22 -4.70
C MET A 125 -1.03 -8.43 -5.53
N LYS A 126 -0.21 -8.84 -6.51
CA LYS A 126 -0.50 -10.01 -7.33
C LYS A 126 -0.60 -11.26 -6.46
N HIS A 127 0.33 -11.42 -5.52
CA HIS A 127 0.29 -12.51 -4.55
C HIS A 127 -0.98 -12.46 -3.70
N SER A 128 -1.33 -11.31 -3.12
CA SER A 128 -2.55 -11.16 -2.31
C SER A 128 -3.81 -11.51 -3.10
N SER A 129 -3.91 -11.05 -4.36
CA SER A 129 -5.04 -11.36 -5.24
C SER A 129 -5.17 -12.85 -5.54
N ASN A 130 -4.03 -13.54 -5.76
CA ASN A 130 -4.04 -14.98 -5.97
C ASN A 130 -4.50 -15.73 -4.71
N VAL A 131 -4.02 -15.35 -3.53
CA VAL A 131 -4.45 -15.93 -2.26
C VAL A 131 -5.95 -15.73 -2.06
N LEU A 132 -6.46 -14.51 -2.31
CA LEU A 132 -7.88 -14.20 -2.21
C LEU A 132 -8.74 -15.06 -3.14
N ARG A 133 -8.30 -15.25 -4.40
CA ARG A 133 -8.95 -16.15 -5.36
C ARG A 133 -9.08 -17.57 -4.80
N TYR A 134 -7.99 -18.14 -4.30
CA TYR A 134 -8.01 -19.49 -3.74
C TYR A 134 -8.90 -19.60 -2.51
N ASP A 135 -8.86 -18.60 -1.63
CA ASP A 135 -9.70 -18.58 -0.44
C ASP A 135 -11.18 -18.56 -0.80
N PHE A 136 -11.60 -17.80 -1.81
CA PHE A 136 -13.00 -17.76 -2.23
C PHE A 136 -13.47 -19.06 -2.84
N ILE A 137 -12.69 -19.65 -3.74
CA ILE A 137 -13.01 -20.96 -4.30
C ILE A 137 -13.17 -21.98 -3.17
N ARG A 138 -12.23 -22.00 -2.21
CA ARG A 138 -12.28 -22.92 -1.06
C ARG A 138 -13.50 -22.68 -0.17
N ILE A 139 -13.79 -21.42 0.17
CA ILE A 139 -14.94 -21.05 1.02
C ILE A 139 -16.26 -21.45 0.35
N THR A 140 -16.43 -21.13 -0.94
CA THR A 140 -17.65 -21.42 -1.67
C THR A 140 -17.81 -22.91 -1.90
N ALA A 141 -16.81 -23.57 -2.50
CA ALA A 141 -16.92 -25.00 -2.83
C ALA A 141 -17.05 -25.87 -1.59
N GLY A 142 -16.21 -25.64 -0.58
CA GLY A 142 -16.29 -26.38 0.68
C GLY A 142 -17.58 -26.09 1.44
N GLY A 143 -18.11 -24.87 1.36
CA GLY A 143 -19.41 -24.53 1.94
C GLY A 143 -20.55 -25.33 1.30
N ILE A 144 -20.57 -25.40 -0.03
CA ILE A 144 -21.59 -26.17 -0.77
C ILE A 144 -21.52 -27.65 -0.42
N GLU A 145 -20.33 -28.26 -0.46
CA GLU A 145 -20.12 -29.68 -0.14
C GLU A 145 -20.48 -30.04 1.31
N GLN A 146 -20.35 -29.09 2.23
CA GLN A 146 -20.72 -29.26 3.65
C GLN A 146 -22.21 -29.02 3.91
N GLY A 147 -22.98 -28.60 2.92
CA GLY A 147 -24.38 -28.20 3.10
C GLY A 147 -24.54 -26.91 3.90
N ASP A 148 -23.55 -26.00 3.87
CA ASP A 148 -23.67 -24.69 4.49
C ASP A 148 -24.79 -23.89 3.81
N SER A 149 -25.58 -23.16 4.61
CA SER A 149 -26.54 -22.22 4.05
C SER A 149 -25.82 -21.11 3.26
N TYR A 150 -26.47 -20.61 2.22
CA TYR A 150 -25.94 -19.49 1.43
C TYR A 150 -25.50 -18.30 2.32
N SER A 151 -26.29 -17.93 3.34
CA SER A 151 -25.94 -16.85 4.27
C SER A 151 -24.63 -17.11 5.01
N LYS A 152 -24.35 -18.36 5.39
CA LYS A 152 -23.09 -18.74 6.05
C LYS A 152 -21.90 -18.62 5.10
N ILE A 153 -22.05 -19.04 3.84
CA ILE A 153 -21.03 -18.88 2.80
C ILE A 153 -20.76 -17.38 2.54
N ALA A 154 -21.82 -16.59 2.34
CA ALA A 154 -21.73 -15.16 2.08
C ALA A 154 -21.00 -14.40 3.21
N ASN A 155 -21.30 -14.72 4.48
CA ASN A 155 -20.62 -14.12 5.63
C ASN A 155 -19.12 -14.46 5.65
N LYS A 156 -18.74 -15.73 5.41
CA LYS A 156 -17.32 -16.12 5.31
C LYS A 156 -16.59 -15.38 4.20
N LEU A 157 -17.23 -15.20 3.04
CA LEU A 157 -16.67 -14.44 1.92
C LEU A 157 -16.50 -12.96 2.28
N ALA A 158 -17.51 -12.34 2.89
CA ALA A 158 -17.47 -10.95 3.33
C ALA A 158 -16.34 -10.68 4.32
N ASP A 159 -16.18 -11.55 5.34
CA ASP A 159 -15.11 -11.46 6.31
C ASP A 159 -13.74 -11.56 5.64
N ARG A 160 -13.58 -12.51 4.72
CA ARG A 160 -12.32 -12.69 4.00
C ARG A 160 -11.99 -11.49 3.12
N TYR A 161 -12.99 -10.89 2.48
CA TYR A 161 -12.86 -9.63 1.73
C TYR A 161 -12.38 -8.48 2.61
N MET A 162 -12.98 -8.32 3.79
CA MET A 162 -12.61 -7.24 4.73
C MET A 162 -11.16 -7.36 5.20
N ILE A 163 -10.68 -8.59 5.44
CA ILE A 163 -9.27 -8.84 5.75
C ILE A 163 -8.38 -8.41 4.59
N ASP A 164 -8.75 -8.75 3.35
CA ASP A 164 -7.94 -8.44 2.17
C ASP A 164 -7.88 -6.95 1.85
N VAL A 165 -9.02 -6.25 1.98
CA VAL A 165 -9.08 -4.78 1.93
C VAL A 165 -8.12 -4.15 2.94
N GLY A 166 -8.08 -4.67 4.17
CA GLY A 166 -7.17 -4.23 5.21
C GLY A 166 -5.71 -4.32 4.76
N LYS A 167 -5.32 -5.49 4.23
CA LYS A 167 -3.97 -5.73 3.70
C LYS A 167 -3.62 -4.80 2.54
N ALA A 168 -4.53 -4.61 1.59
CA ALA A 168 -4.32 -3.71 0.45
C ALA A 168 -4.12 -2.25 0.90
N ASN A 169 -4.89 -1.79 1.89
CA ASN A 169 -4.71 -0.45 2.47
C ASN A 169 -3.39 -0.33 3.24
N THR A 170 -2.99 -1.35 4.00
CA THR A 170 -1.69 -1.37 4.67
C THR A 170 -0.53 -1.28 3.68
N LEU A 171 -0.60 -2.02 2.56
CA LEU A 171 0.37 -1.94 1.49
C LEU A 171 0.42 -0.53 0.88
N ALA A 172 -0.75 0.02 0.52
CA ALA A 172 -0.87 1.36 -0.05
C ALA A 172 -0.23 2.45 0.84
N ARG A 173 -0.47 2.38 2.15
CA ARG A 173 0.10 3.31 3.12
C ARG A 173 1.61 3.15 3.25
N THR A 174 2.07 1.92 3.43
CA THR A 174 3.49 1.62 3.66
C THR A 174 4.33 2.03 2.44
N GLU A 175 3.91 1.62 1.25
CA GLU A 175 4.62 1.96 0.01
C GLU A 175 4.46 3.44 -0.34
N GLY A 176 3.28 4.02 -0.15
CA GLY A 176 3.07 5.45 -0.35
C GLY A 176 3.96 6.30 0.57
N HIS A 177 4.19 5.86 1.81
CA HIS A 177 5.07 6.55 2.77
C HIS A 177 6.54 6.40 2.41
N ARG A 178 6.98 5.17 2.10
CA ARG A 178 8.32 4.90 1.61
C ARG A 178 8.64 5.78 0.39
N ILE A 179 7.72 5.83 -0.58
CA ILE A 179 7.87 6.65 -1.79
C ILE A 179 7.94 8.14 -1.44
N PHE A 180 7.07 8.62 -0.55
CA PHE A 180 7.08 10.02 -0.09
C PHE A 180 8.43 10.43 0.52
N GLU A 181 8.95 9.69 1.51
CA GLU A 181 10.23 10.02 2.14
C GLU A 181 11.42 9.77 1.19
N THR A 182 11.35 8.73 0.35
CA THR A 182 12.38 8.46 -0.67
C THR A 182 12.47 9.62 -1.65
N THR A 183 11.36 10.07 -2.21
CA THR A 183 11.35 11.20 -3.15
C THR A 183 11.92 12.46 -2.51
N LYS A 184 11.59 12.78 -1.25
CA LYS A 184 12.17 13.94 -0.55
C LYS A 184 13.68 13.83 -0.48
N TYR A 185 14.18 12.69 -0.02
CA TYR A 185 15.60 12.45 0.12
C TYR A 185 16.34 12.51 -1.21
N GLU A 186 15.90 11.77 -2.25
CA GLU A 186 16.55 11.78 -3.56
C GLU A 186 16.56 13.20 -4.18
N THR A 187 15.48 13.95 -4.00
CA THR A 187 15.41 15.35 -4.47
C THR A 187 16.46 16.22 -3.75
N MET A 188 16.62 16.03 -2.44
CA MET A 188 17.55 16.81 -1.61
C MET A 188 19.00 16.33 -1.72
N ALA A 189 19.26 15.10 -2.16
CA ALA A 189 20.62 14.57 -2.31
C ALA A 189 21.45 15.41 -3.28
N SER A 190 20.88 15.75 -4.45
CA SER A 190 21.53 16.63 -5.42
C SER A 190 21.76 18.05 -4.89
N VAL A 191 20.90 18.55 -4.00
CA VAL A 191 21.07 19.85 -3.36
C VAL A 191 22.20 19.80 -2.32
N ASN A 192 22.30 18.71 -1.55
CA ASN A 192 23.34 18.47 -0.54
C ASN A 192 24.76 18.39 -1.13
N GLU A 193 24.89 17.96 -2.39
CA GLU A 193 26.18 17.99 -3.11
C GLU A 193 26.74 19.40 -3.20
N GLU A 194 25.88 20.40 -3.44
CA GLU A 194 26.26 21.80 -3.64
C GLU A 194 26.22 22.62 -2.35
N VAL A 195 25.21 22.40 -1.52
CA VAL A 195 25.01 23.14 -0.26
C VAL A 195 24.69 22.14 0.83
N LYS A 196 25.67 21.85 1.68
CA LYS A 196 25.56 20.84 2.75
C LYS A 196 24.28 21.02 3.55
N LEU A 197 23.49 19.95 3.61
CA LEU A 197 22.22 19.89 4.32
C LEU A 197 22.34 19.12 5.63
N LEU A 198 21.51 19.51 6.58
CA LEU A 198 21.14 18.71 7.74
C LEU A 198 19.73 18.17 7.53
N LYS A 199 19.44 17.01 8.13
CA LYS A 199 18.09 16.44 8.16
C LYS A 199 17.63 16.25 9.60
N THR A 200 16.37 16.58 9.86
CA THR A 200 15.75 16.45 11.18
C THR A 200 14.57 15.50 11.10
N TRP A 201 14.49 14.56 12.03
CA TRP A 201 13.38 13.62 12.15
C TRP A 201 12.21 14.23 12.90
N HIS A 202 11.00 14.09 12.35
CA HIS A 202 9.76 14.53 12.98
C HIS A 202 8.78 13.38 13.06
N SER A 203 8.21 13.17 14.23
CA SER A 203 7.04 12.35 14.45
C SER A 203 5.77 13.16 14.19
N VAL A 204 4.63 12.47 14.08
CA VAL A 204 3.31 13.13 13.96
C VAL A 204 2.66 13.41 15.31
N HIS A 205 3.36 13.13 16.42
CA HIS A 205 2.93 13.36 17.80
C HIS A 205 1.52 12.87 18.14
N ASP A 206 1.15 11.68 17.66
CA ASP A 206 -0.12 11.05 18.02
C ASP A 206 0.10 9.74 18.77
N GLU A 207 -1.00 9.19 19.29
CA GLU A 207 -1.00 8.00 20.16
C GLU A 207 -0.52 6.73 19.47
N LYS A 208 -0.38 6.72 18.14
CA LYS A 208 0.06 5.58 17.35
C LYS A 208 1.53 5.66 16.95
N VAL A 209 2.20 6.78 17.23
CA VAL A 209 3.66 6.87 17.07
C VAL A 209 4.30 5.90 18.06
N ARG A 210 5.19 5.05 17.56
CA ARG A 210 5.95 4.11 18.39
C ARG A 210 6.94 4.87 19.27
N SER A 211 7.18 4.36 20.48
CA SER A 211 8.20 4.92 21.38
C SER A 211 9.59 5.01 20.72
N SER A 212 9.96 4.01 19.91
CA SER A 212 11.20 3.98 19.12
C SER A 212 11.32 5.14 18.14
N HIS A 213 10.20 5.60 17.58
CA HIS A 213 10.17 6.71 16.63
C HIS A 213 10.02 8.06 17.36
N SER A 214 9.28 8.10 18.47
CA SER A 214 9.18 9.28 19.33
C SER A 214 10.54 9.68 19.91
N SER A 215 11.41 8.73 20.23
CA SER A 215 12.77 9.04 20.71
C SER A 215 13.67 9.67 19.64
N LEU A 216 13.33 9.51 18.35
CA LEU A 216 14.07 10.13 17.24
C LEU A 216 13.57 11.54 16.95
N ASP A 217 12.42 11.93 17.49
CA ASP A 217 11.81 13.23 17.24
C ASP A 217 12.77 14.39 17.60
N GLY A 218 12.89 15.35 16.69
CA GLY A 218 13.80 16.49 16.83
C GLY A 218 15.28 16.17 16.61
N THR A 219 15.65 14.90 16.44
CA THR A 219 17.06 14.53 16.18
C THR A 219 17.49 15.09 14.82
N GLN A 220 18.53 15.91 14.84
CA GLN A 220 19.15 16.50 13.65
C GLN A 220 20.53 15.86 13.41
N ILE A 221 20.76 15.38 12.19
CA ILE A 221 22.02 14.76 11.77
C ILE A 221 22.44 15.25 10.38
N ALA A 222 23.67 14.93 9.96
CA ALA A 222 24.09 15.23 8.60
C ALA A 222 23.25 14.45 7.58
N PHE A 223 23.15 14.96 6.36
CA PHE A 223 22.30 14.40 5.30
C PHE A 223 22.52 12.88 5.08
N ASP A 224 23.78 12.45 5.06
CA ASP A 224 24.19 11.06 4.75
C ASP A 224 24.28 10.17 6.01
N ASP A 225 24.07 10.71 7.21
CA ASP A 225 24.15 9.94 8.45
C ASP A 225 22.89 9.10 8.67
N TYR A 226 23.02 8.01 9.43
CA TYR A 226 21.90 7.15 9.80
C TYR A 226 21.26 7.62 11.12
N PHE A 227 19.94 7.62 11.17
CA PHE A 227 19.21 7.58 12.43
C PHE A 227 19.34 6.18 13.03
N ILE A 228 19.42 6.09 14.36
CA ILE A 228 19.56 4.83 15.10
C ILE A 228 18.39 4.74 16.07
N SER A 229 17.48 3.79 15.86
CA SER A 229 16.38 3.53 16.79
C SER A 229 16.90 2.98 18.13
N PRO A 230 16.11 3.05 19.21
CA PRO A 230 16.49 2.40 20.48
C PRO A 230 16.70 0.88 20.38
N SER A 231 16.10 0.22 19.38
CA SER A 231 16.31 -1.20 19.06
C SER A 231 17.65 -1.46 18.35
N GLY A 232 18.39 -0.41 17.95
CA GLY A 232 19.66 -0.49 17.23
C GLY A 232 19.51 -0.51 15.70
N SER A 233 18.28 -0.56 15.18
CA SER A 233 17.99 -0.48 13.75
C SER A 233 18.41 0.89 13.18
N LYS A 234 18.89 0.88 11.94
CA LYS A 234 19.43 2.08 11.29
C LYS A 234 18.65 2.41 10.03
N ALA A 235 18.31 3.69 9.84
CA ALA A 235 17.66 4.17 8.63
C ALA A 235 18.16 5.54 8.23
N LEU A 236 18.22 5.81 6.92
CA LEU A 236 18.49 7.15 6.40
C LEU A 236 17.28 8.08 6.51
N ARG A 237 16.07 7.50 6.53
CA ARG A 237 14.79 8.20 6.50
C ARG A 237 13.67 7.30 7.04
N PRO A 238 12.52 7.86 7.45
CA PRO A 238 11.39 7.07 7.93
C PRO A 238 10.87 6.07 6.90
N GLY A 239 10.49 4.88 7.37
CA GLY A 239 9.98 3.79 6.52
C GLY A 239 11.06 3.02 5.76
N GLU A 240 12.32 3.08 6.23
CA GLU A 240 13.46 2.39 5.63
C GLU A 240 14.41 1.78 6.69
N PHE A 241 13.89 1.33 7.83
CA PHE A 241 14.68 0.55 8.79
C PHE A 241 14.96 -0.87 8.28
N GLY A 242 14.13 -1.39 7.37
CA GLY A 242 14.20 -2.77 6.89
C GLY A 242 13.52 -3.76 7.84
N ASP A 243 12.83 -3.26 8.87
CA ASP A 243 12.09 -4.03 9.85
C ASP A 243 10.58 -3.70 9.73
N PRO A 244 9.72 -4.68 9.43
CA PRO A 244 8.27 -4.49 9.41
C PRO A 244 7.70 -3.83 10.67
N GLU A 245 8.27 -4.10 11.85
CA GLU A 245 7.79 -3.53 13.11
C GLU A 245 8.01 -2.02 13.18
N GLU A 246 9.08 -1.50 12.58
CA GLU A 246 9.40 -0.06 12.54
C GLU A 246 8.76 0.63 11.31
N ASP A 247 8.72 -0.05 10.16
CA ASP A 247 8.38 0.57 8.88
C ASP A 247 6.87 0.62 8.57
N ILE A 248 6.12 -0.44 8.87
CA ILE A 248 4.70 -0.53 8.51
C ILE A 248 3.90 0.55 9.25
N HIS A 249 3.00 1.24 8.56
CA HIS A 249 2.21 2.36 9.10
C HIS A 249 3.04 3.51 9.71
N CYS A 250 4.35 3.60 9.44
CA CYS A 250 5.13 4.77 9.80
C CYS A 250 4.55 6.02 9.11
N ARG A 251 4.54 7.14 9.83
CA ARG A 251 4.09 8.46 9.36
C ARG A 251 5.06 9.58 9.72
N CYS A 252 6.21 9.22 10.30
CA CYS A 252 7.27 10.18 10.62
C CYS A 252 7.85 10.76 9.33
N TYR A 253 8.41 11.95 9.37
CA TYR A 253 8.91 12.61 8.16
C TYR A 253 10.17 13.42 8.44
N LEU A 254 10.97 13.64 7.40
CA LEU A 254 12.15 14.51 7.51
C LEU A 254 11.86 15.98 7.15
N SER A 255 12.53 16.91 7.82
CA SER A 255 12.79 18.25 7.29
C SER A 255 14.27 18.38 6.91
N TYR A 256 14.58 19.30 6.00
CA TYR A 256 15.94 19.56 5.54
C TYR A 256 16.26 21.03 5.70
N GLU A 257 17.46 21.33 6.18
CA GLU A 257 17.94 22.69 6.48
C GLU A 257 19.38 22.85 5.98
N LEU A 258 19.77 24.08 5.64
CA LEU A 258 21.15 24.36 5.24
C LEU A 258 22.06 24.32 6.47
N LYS A 259 23.20 23.65 6.37
CA LYS A 259 24.21 23.63 7.43
C LYS A 259 24.83 25.03 7.58
N GLY A 260 24.70 25.63 8.77
CA GLY A 260 25.30 26.94 9.09
C GLY A 260 24.39 28.15 8.98
N LYS A 261 23.06 27.96 8.98
CA LYS A 261 22.08 28.99 9.36
C LYS A 261 21.65 28.79 10.81
#